data_AF-A0A6J8BLE1-F1
#
_entry.id   AF-A0A6J8BLE1-F1
#
_cell.length_a   1.000
_cell.length_b   1.000
_cell.length_c   1.000
_cell.angle_alpha   90.00
_cell.angle_beta   90.00
_cell.angle_gamma   90.00
#
_symmetry.space_group_name_H-M   'P 1'
#
loop_
_entity.id
_entity.type
_entity.pdbx_description
1 polymer ?
#
loop_
_entity_poly.entity_id
_entity_poly.type
_entity_poly.pdbx_seq_one_letter_code
_entity_poly.pdbx_strand_id
1 'polypeptide(L)'
;MMHAFGSAVIVQNLTFTNLDRVVPQQLYSHTPVQNFIPSEEDYNHITTDYIILMSRVVFEHIPYFKRFSDIIPINISTPCSPNLKKKSEVIPLPVLFKNEQYYQDVVGILDFYEKCLKDAHDEAGKQLSDQTFQIGGDQLTRERFSGAKSLRAHHLNPADKFSHLSPITFELFHMLMAYLKMSLNITYKQESGQDIGTLKSLQDRLSRKNIGDNVNDHYEANKDFFISVTDMYIVECFLEFFGMGDKYSMPTKHVPPTFNTNDEMKEWYFSTVEIIVKQHVFLQTITTGAKQQMLEVDGQCFQLVLENGKTITLMKKTISKSKKGDKTSNYGNQILQLGLLFKDLIDMIHMPKRVRGIRLLKLAMMYFKVYNNQSKYALEILRLLVHQLCTLSEKGSNEEFYSMFVNTGGKFDTFYSC
;
A
#
# COMPACT_ATOMS: atom_id res chain seq x y z
N MET A 1 13.44 -23.13 24.02
CA MET A 1 12.49 -22.00 24.20
C MET A 1 11.11 -22.53 23.83
N MET A 2 10.12 -22.42 24.71
CA MET A 2 8.76 -22.89 24.40
C MET A 2 8.11 -21.88 23.47
N HIS A 3 7.67 -22.31 22.29
CA HIS A 3 6.95 -21.46 21.34
C HIS A 3 5.44 -21.57 21.60
N ALA A 4 4.74 -20.45 21.45
CA ALA A 4 3.31 -20.36 21.59
C ALA A 4 2.75 -19.57 20.41
N PHE A 5 1.64 -20.05 19.86
CA PHE A 5 0.94 -19.47 18.72
C PHE A 5 -0.41 -18.93 19.21
N GLY A 6 -0.59 -17.62 19.04
CA GLY A 6 -1.83 -16.92 19.39
C GLY A 6 -2.62 -16.57 18.14
N SER A 7 -3.94 -16.67 18.22
CA SER A 7 -4.84 -16.36 17.12
C SER A 7 -6.18 -15.84 17.65
N ALA A 8 -6.93 -15.14 16.80
CA ALA A 8 -8.26 -14.66 17.13
C ALA A 8 -9.19 -14.79 15.92
N VAL A 9 -10.48 -14.97 16.18
CA VAL A 9 -11.54 -14.87 15.17
C VAL A 9 -12.02 -13.43 15.12
N ILE A 10 -12.12 -12.88 13.92
CA ILE A 10 -12.63 -11.54 13.68
C ILE A 10 -14.01 -11.67 13.03
N VAL A 11 -15.05 -11.17 13.69
CA VAL A 11 -16.40 -11.14 13.14
C VAL A 11 -16.59 -9.83 12.38
N GLN A 12 -16.85 -9.95 11.08
CA GLN A 12 -17.05 -8.80 10.19
C GLN A 12 -18.49 -8.28 10.25
N ASN A 13 -18.64 -6.96 10.28
CA ASN A 13 -19.94 -6.27 10.33
C ASN A 13 -20.54 -6.01 8.93
N LEU A 14 -19.81 -6.35 7.87
CA LEU A 14 -20.21 -6.13 6.49
C LEU A 14 -20.82 -7.38 5.88
N THR A 15 -21.88 -7.18 5.11
CA THR A 15 -22.48 -8.22 4.28
C THR A 15 -22.54 -7.73 2.84
N PHE A 16 -22.20 -8.62 1.92
CA PHE A 16 -22.17 -8.35 0.48
C PHE A 16 -23.16 -9.27 -0.25
N THR A 17 -24.33 -9.51 0.35
CA THR A 17 -25.36 -10.43 -0.15
C THR A 17 -25.95 -10.00 -1.49
N ASN A 18 -25.79 -8.72 -1.85
CA ASN A 18 -26.24 -8.13 -3.10
C ASN A 18 -25.24 -8.32 -4.26
N LEU A 19 -24.04 -8.84 -4.00
CA LEU A 19 -23.01 -9.07 -5.02
C LEU A 19 -22.97 -10.54 -5.46
N ASP A 20 -22.48 -10.78 -6.67
CA ASP A 20 -22.40 -12.13 -7.24
C ASP A 20 -21.37 -13.00 -6.47
N ARG A 21 -21.79 -14.23 -6.16
CA ARG A 21 -21.01 -15.26 -5.47
C ARG A 21 -20.49 -16.35 -6.41
N VAL A 22 -21.05 -16.48 -7.62
CA VAL A 22 -20.93 -17.71 -8.41
C VAL A 22 -19.71 -17.69 -9.31
N VAL A 23 -19.49 -16.59 -10.05
CA VAL A 23 -18.44 -16.55 -11.07
C VAL A 23 -17.22 -15.73 -10.63
N PRO A 24 -15.99 -16.21 -10.91
CA PRO A 24 -14.79 -15.39 -10.81
C PRO A 24 -14.94 -14.12 -11.66
N GLN A 25 -14.40 -13.00 -11.18
CA GLN A 25 -14.50 -11.73 -11.91
C GLN A 25 -13.85 -11.80 -13.29
N GLN A 26 -12.70 -12.48 -13.41
CA GLN A 26 -12.00 -12.69 -14.68
C GLN A 26 -11.24 -14.02 -14.68
N LEU A 27 -11.10 -14.64 -15.85
CA LEU A 27 -10.23 -15.80 -16.01
C LEU A 27 -8.76 -15.36 -15.95
N TYR A 28 -8.03 -15.83 -14.93
CA TYR A 28 -6.61 -15.52 -14.75
C TYR A 28 -5.76 -15.79 -16.01
N SER A 29 -6.05 -16.88 -16.73
CA SER A 29 -5.34 -17.24 -17.97
C SER A 29 -5.50 -16.23 -19.11
N HIS A 30 -6.52 -15.37 -19.06
CA HIS A 30 -6.82 -14.35 -20.05
C HIS A 30 -6.61 -12.93 -19.52
N THR A 31 -6.25 -12.75 -18.25
CA THR A 31 -6.00 -11.43 -17.67
C THR A 31 -4.60 -10.93 -18.07
N PRO A 32 -4.50 -9.78 -18.76
CA PRO A 32 -3.20 -9.20 -19.10
C PRO A 32 -2.41 -8.81 -17.85
N VAL A 33 -1.09 -8.93 -17.91
CA VAL A 33 -0.18 -8.55 -16.80
C VAL A 33 -0.34 -7.08 -16.41
N GLN A 34 -0.70 -6.24 -17.39
CA GLN A 34 -0.94 -4.80 -17.23
C GLN A 34 -2.04 -4.49 -16.20
N ASN A 35 -2.99 -5.42 -15.98
CA ASN A 35 -4.06 -5.22 -15.01
C ASN A 35 -3.54 -5.24 -13.55
N PHE A 36 -2.36 -5.83 -13.30
CA PHE A 36 -1.77 -5.94 -11.97
C PHE A 36 -0.76 -4.83 -11.64
N ILE A 37 -0.43 -3.96 -12.60
CA ILE A 37 0.40 -2.79 -12.40
C ILE A 37 -0.46 -1.52 -12.47
N PRO A 38 0.01 -0.38 -11.93
CA PRO A 38 -0.74 0.87 -12.01
C PRO A 38 -0.98 1.30 -13.47
N SER A 39 -2.23 1.56 -13.83
CA SER A 39 -2.61 2.20 -15.10
C SER A 39 -2.45 3.73 -15.04
N GLU A 40 -2.63 4.41 -16.18
CA GLU A 40 -2.69 5.88 -16.20
C GLU A 40 -3.86 6.42 -15.35
N GLU A 41 -5.02 5.76 -15.40
CA GLU A 41 -6.17 6.08 -14.55
C GLU A 41 -5.84 5.89 -13.06
N ASP A 42 -5.10 4.82 -12.71
CA ASP A 42 -4.59 4.64 -11.36
C ASP A 42 -3.72 5.85 -10.95
N TYR A 43 -2.76 6.28 -11.77
CA TYR A 43 -1.94 7.46 -11.44
C TYR A 43 -2.76 8.74 -11.31
N ASN A 44 -3.78 8.96 -12.14
CA ASN A 44 -4.65 10.12 -12.03
C ASN A 44 -5.40 10.14 -10.70
N HIS A 45 -5.92 9.00 -10.26
CA HIS A 45 -6.59 8.93 -8.97
C HIS A 45 -5.63 9.05 -7.79
N ILE A 46 -4.42 8.45 -7.85
CA ILE A 46 -3.40 8.63 -6.80
C ILE A 46 -2.99 10.10 -6.73
N THR A 47 -2.89 10.79 -7.86
CA THR A 47 -2.61 12.23 -7.91
C THR A 47 -3.69 13.02 -7.17
N THR A 48 -4.97 12.70 -7.40
CA THR A 48 -6.09 13.29 -6.64
C THR A 48 -6.00 13.01 -5.14
N ASP A 49 -5.66 11.79 -4.75
CA ASP A 49 -5.46 11.42 -3.34
C ASP A 49 -4.33 12.26 -2.71
N TYR A 50 -3.20 12.42 -3.41
CA TYR A 50 -2.06 13.21 -2.96
C TYR A 50 -2.37 14.69 -2.84
N ILE A 51 -3.16 15.26 -3.76
CA ILE A 51 -3.66 16.64 -3.63
C ILE A 51 -4.38 16.80 -2.30
N ILE A 52 -5.28 15.88 -1.95
CA ILE A 52 -6.03 15.93 -0.69
C ILE A 52 -5.08 15.77 0.51
N LEU A 53 -4.15 14.81 0.48
CA LEU A 53 -3.18 14.61 1.56
C LEU A 53 -2.30 15.84 1.81
N MET A 54 -1.75 16.42 0.74
CA MET A 54 -0.91 17.63 0.82
C MET A 54 -1.74 18.81 1.33
N SER A 55 -2.99 18.93 0.90
CA SER A 55 -3.88 20.01 1.34
C SER A 55 -4.15 19.98 2.84
N ARG A 56 -4.39 18.79 3.42
CA ARG A 56 -4.57 18.65 4.87
C ARG A 56 -3.38 19.21 5.65
N VAL A 57 -2.17 18.86 5.23
CA VAL A 57 -0.90 19.34 5.83
C VAL A 57 -0.77 20.85 5.67
N VAL A 58 -1.06 21.37 4.48
CA VAL A 58 -0.94 22.80 4.17
C VAL A 58 -1.96 23.64 4.94
N PHE A 59 -3.20 23.17 5.09
CA PHE A 59 -4.22 23.89 5.87
C PHE A 59 -3.90 23.91 7.36
N GLU A 60 -3.19 22.90 7.85
CA GLU A 60 -2.70 22.84 9.22
C GLU A 60 -1.54 23.80 9.48
N HIS A 61 -0.59 23.89 8.53
CA HIS A 61 0.68 24.59 8.77
C HIS A 61 0.82 25.96 8.11
N ILE A 62 0.04 26.27 7.06
CA ILE A 62 0.12 27.53 6.30
C ILE A 62 -1.24 28.25 6.36
N PRO A 63 -1.43 29.22 7.29
CA PRO A 63 -2.73 29.85 7.54
C PRO A 63 -3.40 30.46 6.31
N TYR A 64 -2.62 30.97 5.36
CA TYR A 64 -3.15 31.55 4.11
C TYR A 64 -4.06 30.58 3.35
N PHE A 65 -3.69 29.30 3.29
CA PHE A 65 -4.43 28.29 2.52
C PHE A 65 -5.63 27.72 3.27
N LYS A 66 -5.81 28.02 4.56
CA LYS A 66 -6.96 27.55 5.34
C LYS A 66 -8.30 27.98 4.72
N ARG A 67 -8.34 29.08 3.98
CA ARG A 67 -9.53 29.52 3.23
C ARG A 67 -10.05 28.51 2.20
N PHE A 68 -9.25 27.53 1.79
CA PHE A 68 -9.64 26.46 0.88
C PHE A 68 -10.16 25.21 1.63
N SER A 69 -10.14 25.18 2.97
CA SER A 69 -10.53 23.99 3.75
C SER A 69 -11.96 23.54 3.54
N ASP A 70 -12.86 24.49 3.26
CA ASP A 70 -14.29 24.21 3.17
C ASP A 70 -14.70 23.66 1.80
N ILE A 71 -13.86 23.83 0.78
CA ILE A 71 -14.13 23.38 -0.60
C ILE A 71 -13.38 22.09 -0.97
N ILE A 72 -12.28 21.79 -0.28
CA ILE A 72 -11.49 20.57 -0.49
C ILE A 72 -11.98 19.49 0.47
N PRO A 73 -12.29 18.28 -0.03
CA PRO A 73 -12.79 17.22 0.84
C PRO A 73 -11.74 16.83 1.88
N ILE A 74 -12.19 16.70 3.13
CA ILE A 74 -11.32 16.22 4.22
C ILE A 74 -10.95 14.76 3.98
N ASN A 75 -11.89 13.90 3.55
CA ASN A 75 -11.67 12.47 3.37
C ASN A 75 -11.45 12.12 1.89
N ILE A 76 -10.48 11.25 1.60
CA ILE A 76 -10.19 10.75 0.25
C ILE A 76 -11.27 9.75 -0.20
N SER A 77 -11.60 8.80 0.68
CA SER A 77 -12.67 7.82 0.46
C SER A 77 -13.87 8.10 1.35
N THR A 78 -15.04 7.72 0.85
CA THR A 78 -16.26 7.59 1.64
C THR A 78 -16.44 6.14 2.07
N PRO A 79 -17.07 5.88 3.24
CA PRO A 79 -17.36 4.52 3.69
C PRO A 79 -18.23 3.77 2.67
N CYS A 80 -17.91 2.50 2.39
CA CYS A 80 -18.73 1.67 1.51
C CYS A 80 -20.06 1.24 2.14
N SER A 81 -20.16 1.31 3.47
CA SER A 81 -21.36 0.97 4.22
C SER A 81 -21.38 1.69 5.57
N PRO A 82 -22.56 2.09 6.09
CA PRO A 82 -22.69 2.59 7.46
C PRO A 82 -22.23 1.58 8.52
N ASN A 83 -22.29 0.28 8.22
CA ASN A 83 -21.87 -0.78 9.13
C ASN A 83 -20.36 -0.80 9.38
N LEU A 84 -19.54 -0.15 8.53
CA LEU A 84 -18.11 0.05 8.80
C LEU A 84 -17.87 0.80 10.12
N LYS A 85 -18.82 1.63 10.56
CA LYS A 85 -18.71 2.34 11.84
C LYS A 85 -18.80 1.39 13.05
N LYS A 86 -19.36 0.18 12.90
CA LYS A 86 -19.57 -0.73 14.03
C LYS A 86 -18.25 -1.34 14.45
N LYS A 87 -18.03 -1.42 15.76
CA LYS A 87 -16.88 -2.11 16.35
C LYS A 87 -16.91 -3.59 15.94
N SER A 88 -15.79 -4.11 15.46
CA SER A 88 -15.61 -5.52 15.14
C SER A 88 -15.54 -6.34 16.43
N GLU A 89 -16.14 -7.52 16.42
CA GLU A 89 -15.98 -8.48 17.51
C GLU A 89 -14.72 -9.29 17.26
N VAL A 90 -13.86 -9.38 18.28
CA VAL A 90 -12.61 -10.13 18.24
C VAL A 90 -12.65 -11.17 19.35
N ILE A 91 -12.67 -12.43 18.97
CA ILE A 91 -12.79 -13.58 19.87
C ILE A 91 -11.41 -14.25 19.93
N PRO A 92 -10.65 -14.10 21.03
CA PRO A 92 -9.36 -14.75 21.17
C PRO A 92 -9.55 -16.27 21.22
N LEU A 93 -8.72 -16.99 20.45
CA LEU A 93 -8.69 -18.44 20.48
C LEU A 93 -7.68 -18.94 21.53
N PRO A 94 -7.83 -20.18 22.03
CA PRO A 94 -6.84 -20.82 22.88
C PRO A 94 -5.43 -20.74 22.29
N VAL A 95 -4.46 -20.38 23.14
CA VAL A 95 -3.04 -20.38 22.76
C VAL A 95 -2.58 -21.81 22.51
N LEU A 96 -1.94 -22.04 21.36
CA LEU A 96 -1.41 -23.35 20.99
C LEU A 96 0.10 -23.38 21.23
N PHE A 97 0.60 -24.40 21.93
CA PHE A 97 2.05 -24.61 22.10
C PHE A 97 2.65 -25.26 20.85
N LYS A 98 2.57 -24.55 19.73
CA LYS A 98 2.99 -24.95 18.39
C LYS A 98 3.87 -23.85 17.80
N ASN A 99 4.87 -24.25 17.01
CA ASN A 99 5.77 -23.32 16.35
C ASN A 99 5.50 -23.30 14.84
N GLU A 100 5.07 -22.16 14.33
CA GLU A 100 4.79 -21.94 12.91
C GLU A 100 5.98 -22.15 11.97
N GLN A 101 7.20 -22.18 12.51
CA GLN A 101 8.40 -22.50 11.72
C GLN A 101 8.42 -23.96 11.24
N TYR A 102 7.72 -24.87 11.93
CA TYR A 102 7.68 -26.29 11.59
C TYR A 102 6.33 -26.69 10.97
N TYR A 103 6.36 -27.28 9.77
CA TYR A 103 5.14 -27.66 9.06
C TYR A 103 4.24 -28.63 9.84
N GLN A 104 4.80 -29.55 10.62
CA GLN A 104 4.01 -30.46 11.46
C GLN A 104 3.15 -29.70 12.48
N ASP A 105 3.72 -28.65 13.07
CA ASP A 105 3.01 -27.81 14.01
C ASP A 105 1.96 -26.96 13.30
N VAL A 106 2.31 -26.35 12.16
CA VAL A 106 1.37 -25.60 11.32
C VAL A 106 0.16 -26.44 10.91
N VAL A 107 0.39 -27.68 10.47
CA VAL A 107 -0.68 -28.62 10.15
C VAL A 107 -1.60 -28.83 11.35
N GLY A 108 -1.04 -28.99 12.55
CA GLY A 108 -1.85 -29.09 13.77
C GLY A 108 -2.54 -27.79 14.20
N ILE A 109 -2.05 -26.61 13.80
CA ILE A 109 -2.77 -25.34 13.95
C ILE A 109 -4.00 -25.32 13.04
N LEU A 110 -3.83 -25.74 11.77
CA LEU A 110 -4.94 -25.78 10.81
C LEU A 110 -5.97 -26.86 11.16
N ASP A 111 -5.54 -28.02 11.66
CA ASP A 111 -6.44 -29.06 12.20
C ASP A 111 -7.29 -28.52 13.36
N PHE A 112 -6.67 -27.72 14.24
CA PHE A 112 -7.40 -27.04 15.32
C PHE A 112 -8.44 -26.07 14.77
N TYR A 113 -8.12 -25.28 13.74
CA TYR A 113 -9.09 -24.37 13.12
C TYR A 113 -10.26 -25.10 12.45
N GLU A 114 -10.00 -26.16 11.67
CA GLU A 114 -11.08 -26.98 11.08
C GLU A 114 -11.98 -27.57 12.17
N LYS A 115 -11.40 -28.04 13.28
CA LYS A 115 -12.17 -28.53 14.42
C LYS A 115 -13.03 -27.42 15.04
N CYS A 116 -12.47 -26.24 15.29
CA CYS A 116 -13.24 -25.10 15.81
C CYS A 116 -14.40 -24.72 14.90
N LEU A 117 -14.19 -24.72 13.58
CA LEU A 117 -15.27 -24.46 12.63
C LEU A 117 -16.35 -25.53 12.71
N LYS A 118 -15.97 -26.81 12.73
CA LYS A 118 -16.92 -27.92 12.84
C LYS A 118 -17.74 -27.82 14.13
N ASP A 119 -17.07 -27.70 15.28
CA ASP A 119 -17.72 -27.65 16.59
C ASP A 119 -18.72 -26.46 16.65
N ALA A 120 -18.32 -25.28 16.16
CA ALA A 120 -19.20 -24.10 16.13
C ALA A 120 -20.42 -24.27 15.20
N HIS A 121 -20.29 -25.00 14.08
CA HIS A 121 -21.41 -25.28 13.20
C HIS A 121 -22.36 -26.31 13.80
N ASP A 122 -21.81 -27.38 14.38
CA ASP A 122 -22.57 -28.43 15.05
C ASP A 122 -23.38 -27.84 16.22
N GLU A 123 -22.78 -26.98 17.05
CA GLU A 123 -23.46 -26.24 18.14
C GLU A 123 -24.56 -25.30 17.62
N ALA A 124 -24.38 -24.70 16.44
CA ALA A 124 -25.39 -23.88 15.79
C ALA A 124 -26.48 -24.69 15.07
N GLY A 125 -26.42 -26.03 15.12
CA GLY A 125 -27.34 -26.91 14.39
C GLY A 125 -27.21 -26.82 12.87
N LYS A 126 -26.03 -26.45 12.38
CA LYS A 126 -25.71 -26.28 10.96
C LYS A 126 -24.67 -27.29 10.54
N GLN A 127 -24.75 -27.76 9.30
CA GLN A 127 -23.66 -28.54 8.71
C GLN A 127 -22.58 -27.58 8.20
N LEU A 128 -21.31 -27.89 8.47
CA LEU A 128 -20.19 -27.24 7.80
C LEU A 128 -20.29 -27.58 6.29
N SER A 129 -20.75 -26.60 5.53
CA SER A 129 -20.96 -26.68 4.09
C SER A 129 -19.70 -26.24 3.32
N ASP A 130 -19.80 -26.07 2.00
CA ASP A 130 -18.74 -25.51 1.13
C ASP A 130 -18.41 -24.02 1.42
N GLN A 131 -18.75 -23.51 2.60
CA GLN A 131 -18.36 -22.17 3.04
C GLN A 131 -16.88 -22.13 3.34
N THR A 132 -16.22 -21.04 2.91
CA THR A 132 -14.83 -20.78 3.23
C THR A 132 -14.71 -19.65 4.26
N PHE A 133 -13.65 -19.73 5.05
CA PHE A 133 -13.28 -18.83 6.13
C PHE A 133 -11.87 -18.36 5.86
N GLN A 134 -11.72 -17.05 5.77
CA GLN A 134 -10.42 -16.46 5.59
C GLN A 134 -9.53 -16.68 6.80
N ILE A 135 -8.28 -17.02 6.54
CA ILE A 135 -7.22 -17.09 7.53
C ILE A 135 -6.05 -16.23 7.07
N GLY A 136 -5.18 -15.86 8.00
CA GLY A 136 -4.04 -15.00 7.68
C GLY A 136 -3.12 -14.81 8.86
N GLY A 137 -2.09 -14.03 8.61
CA GLY A 137 -1.07 -13.64 9.59
C GLY A 137 0.04 -12.87 8.88
N ASP A 138 1.17 -12.75 9.55
CA ASP A 138 2.38 -12.19 8.97
C ASP A 138 2.85 -13.00 7.73
N GLN A 139 3.91 -12.52 7.07
CA GLN A 139 4.40 -13.16 5.85
C GLN A 139 4.80 -14.63 6.08
N LEU A 140 5.41 -14.94 7.22
CA LEU A 140 5.82 -16.31 7.56
C LEU A 140 4.60 -17.21 7.72
N THR A 141 3.62 -16.80 8.52
CA THR A 141 2.35 -17.50 8.74
C THR A 141 1.68 -17.82 7.42
N ARG A 142 1.54 -16.82 6.54
CA ARG A 142 0.89 -16.97 5.23
C ARG A 142 1.60 -18.01 4.36
N GLU A 143 2.93 -17.96 4.29
CA GLU A 143 3.75 -18.90 3.53
C GLU A 143 3.58 -20.33 4.07
N ARG A 144 3.63 -20.48 5.40
CA ARG A 144 3.52 -21.77 6.09
C ARG A 144 2.13 -22.38 5.97
N PHE A 145 1.08 -21.58 6.11
CA PHE A 145 -0.30 -22.04 5.91
C PHE A 145 -0.50 -22.53 4.48
N SER A 146 0.01 -21.79 3.49
CA SER A 146 -0.07 -22.21 2.08
C SER A 146 0.65 -23.55 1.85
N GLY A 147 1.87 -23.69 2.37
CA GLY A 147 2.62 -24.94 2.26
C GLY A 147 1.93 -26.12 2.96
N ALA A 148 1.32 -25.90 4.13
CA ALA A 148 0.56 -26.94 4.83
C ALA A 148 -0.67 -27.40 4.04
N LYS A 149 -1.39 -26.49 3.37
CA LYS A 149 -2.46 -26.85 2.43
C LYS A 149 -1.92 -27.65 1.24
N SER A 150 -0.78 -27.26 0.67
CA SER A 150 -0.16 -27.99 -0.43
C SER A 150 0.23 -29.42 -0.03
N LEU A 151 0.73 -29.63 1.19
CA LEU A 151 1.06 -30.97 1.70
C LEU A 151 -0.16 -31.90 1.77
N ARG A 152 -1.36 -31.34 1.97
CA ARG A 152 -2.60 -32.11 2.07
C ARG A 152 -3.52 -32.00 0.85
N ALA A 153 -3.05 -31.41 -0.25
CA ALA A 153 -3.88 -31.12 -1.42
C ALA A 153 -4.56 -32.36 -2.05
N HIS A 154 -3.96 -33.55 -1.89
CA HIS A 154 -4.46 -34.81 -2.46
C HIS A 154 -5.37 -35.62 -1.52
N HIS A 155 -5.69 -35.11 -0.32
CA HIS A 155 -6.67 -35.78 0.54
C HIS A 155 -8.07 -35.77 -0.07
N LEU A 156 -8.87 -36.79 0.24
CA LEU A 156 -10.22 -36.92 -0.30
C LEU A 156 -11.20 -35.95 0.40
N ASN A 157 -11.15 -35.88 1.72
CA ASN A 157 -12.04 -35.07 2.54
C ASN A 157 -11.68 -33.56 2.46
N PRO A 158 -12.64 -32.66 2.23
CA PRO A 158 -12.44 -31.21 2.28
C PRO A 158 -11.76 -30.71 3.56
N ALA A 159 -12.14 -31.24 4.73
CA ALA A 159 -11.53 -30.85 6.01
C ALA A 159 -10.03 -31.22 6.06
N ASP A 160 -9.67 -32.42 5.60
CA ASP A 160 -8.26 -32.85 5.57
C ASP A 160 -7.43 -32.02 4.60
N LYS A 161 -8.03 -31.51 3.51
CA LYS A 161 -7.41 -30.56 2.56
C LYS A 161 -7.33 -29.13 3.10
N PHE A 162 -7.93 -28.86 4.24
CA PHE A 162 -8.17 -27.51 4.75
C PHE A 162 -8.98 -26.64 3.78
N SER A 163 -9.90 -27.24 3.02
CA SER A 163 -10.64 -26.54 1.95
C SER A 163 -11.45 -25.36 2.46
N HIS A 164 -11.97 -25.44 3.69
CA HIS A 164 -12.73 -24.34 4.31
C HIS A 164 -11.82 -23.17 4.68
N LEU A 165 -10.53 -23.36 4.92
CA LEU A 165 -9.61 -22.31 5.37
C LEU A 165 -9.01 -21.51 4.19
N SER A 166 -9.84 -20.75 3.49
CA SER A 166 -9.50 -19.95 2.31
C SER A 166 -10.31 -18.64 2.26
N PRO A 167 -9.75 -17.56 1.68
CA PRO A 167 -8.37 -17.41 1.22
C PRO A 167 -7.36 -17.29 2.39
N ILE A 168 -6.07 -17.44 2.07
CA ILE A 168 -4.98 -17.14 3.01
C ILE A 168 -4.40 -15.77 2.67
N THR A 169 -4.62 -14.80 3.56
CA THR A 169 -4.22 -13.40 3.39
C THR A 169 -2.99 -13.06 4.24
N PHE A 170 -2.29 -11.99 3.85
CA PHE A 170 -1.19 -11.44 4.64
C PHE A 170 -1.66 -10.21 5.40
N GLU A 171 -1.05 -9.95 6.55
CA GLU A 171 -1.32 -8.79 7.38
C GLU A 171 -0.73 -7.50 6.76
N LEU A 172 -1.58 -6.49 6.55
CA LEU A 172 -1.15 -5.21 5.98
C LEU A 172 -0.28 -4.44 6.97
N PHE A 173 -0.44 -4.66 8.29
CA PHE A 173 0.40 -4.02 9.30
C PHE A 173 1.88 -4.32 9.08
N HIS A 174 2.21 -5.60 8.92
CA HIS A 174 3.57 -6.05 8.64
C HIS A 174 4.07 -5.56 7.27
N MET A 175 3.18 -5.43 6.29
CA MET A 175 3.52 -4.85 4.99
C MET A 175 3.86 -3.35 5.10
N LEU A 176 3.13 -2.56 5.89
CA LEU A 176 3.47 -1.16 6.15
C LEU A 176 4.79 -1.01 6.88
N MET A 177 5.06 -1.87 7.87
CA MET A 177 6.36 -1.91 8.54
C MET A 177 7.50 -2.20 7.56
N ALA A 178 7.31 -3.16 6.66
CA ALA A 178 8.26 -3.46 5.61
C ALA A 178 8.45 -2.29 4.61
N TYR A 179 7.37 -1.58 4.28
CA TYR A 179 7.42 -0.40 3.40
C TYR A 179 8.19 0.75 4.07
N LEU A 180 7.93 1.02 5.35
CA LEU A 180 8.64 2.04 6.12
C LEU A 180 10.13 1.70 6.23
N LYS A 181 10.46 0.44 6.53
CA LYS A 181 11.85 -0.04 6.59
C LYS A 181 12.55 0.14 5.25
N MET A 182 11.90 -0.20 4.15
CA MET A 182 12.42 0.07 2.80
C MET A 182 12.66 1.56 2.60
N SER A 183 11.68 2.41 2.94
CA SER A 183 11.77 3.85 2.75
C SER A 183 12.94 4.46 3.54
N LEU A 184 13.13 4.04 4.78
CA LEU A 184 14.28 4.45 5.61
C LEU A 184 15.60 3.93 5.07
N ASN A 185 15.69 2.68 4.60
CA ASN A 185 16.93 2.18 3.99
C ASN A 185 17.34 2.99 2.75
N ILE A 186 16.37 3.54 2.01
CA ILE A 186 16.63 4.39 0.85
C ILE A 186 17.09 5.79 1.28
N THR A 187 16.45 6.37 2.29
CA THR A 187 16.51 7.81 2.58
C THR A 187 17.29 8.18 3.85
N TYR A 188 17.56 7.22 4.73
CA TYR A 188 18.27 7.42 5.99
C TYR A 188 19.67 6.81 5.92
N LYS A 189 20.69 7.66 6.03
CA LYS A 189 22.10 7.27 6.07
C LYS A 189 22.77 7.89 7.29
N GLN A 190 23.45 7.09 8.09
CA GLN A 190 24.08 7.57 9.33
C GLN A 190 25.14 8.66 9.05
N GLU A 191 25.82 8.56 7.92
CA GLU A 191 26.83 9.51 7.47
C GLU A 191 26.28 10.86 6.99
N SER A 192 24.96 11.00 6.77
CA SER A 192 24.37 12.23 6.20
C SER A 192 23.99 13.28 7.25
N GLY A 193 24.48 13.19 8.49
CA GLY A 193 24.11 14.13 9.57
C GLY A 193 24.46 15.60 9.28
N GLN A 194 25.52 15.84 8.49
CA GLN A 194 25.93 17.18 8.07
C GLN A 194 25.17 17.69 6.83
N ASP A 195 24.47 16.80 6.12
CA ASP A 195 23.69 17.14 4.94
C ASP A 195 22.31 17.66 5.38
N ILE A 196 22.17 18.98 5.48
CA ILE A 196 20.95 19.66 5.93
C ILE A 196 19.76 19.21 5.08
N GLY A 197 18.65 18.86 5.75
CA GLY A 197 17.42 18.39 5.11
C GLY A 197 17.31 16.88 4.98
N THR A 198 18.40 16.13 5.17
CA THR A 198 18.31 14.66 5.24
C THR A 198 17.67 14.18 6.54
N LEU A 199 17.07 12.99 6.53
CA LEU A 199 16.44 12.39 7.70
C LEU A 199 17.39 12.31 8.89
N LYS A 200 18.68 11.99 8.68
CA LYS A 200 19.66 11.94 9.76
C LYS A 200 19.95 13.34 10.33
N SER A 201 20.15 14.33 9.47
CA SER A 201 20.37 15.72 9.92
C SER A 201 19.16 16.27 10.70
N LEU A 202 17.93 15.95 10.24
CA LEU A 202 16.69 16.34 10.92
C LEU A 202 16.49 15.59 12.23
N GLN A 203 16.84 14.30 12.29
CA GLN A 203 16.81 13.52 13.52
C GLN A 203 17.69 14.17 14.59
N ASP A 204 18.93 14.51 14.24
CA ASP A 204 19.89 15.12 15.16
C ASP A 204 19.41 16.49 15.64
N ARG A 205 18.90 17.32 14.71
CA ARG A 205 18.36 18.65 15.04
C ARG A 205 17.12 18.59 15.94
N LEU A 206 16.23 17.62 15.71
CA LEU A 206 15.00 17.44 16.48
C LEU A 206 15.19 16.56 17.72
N SER A 207 16.42 16.08 17.98
CA SER A 207 16.74 15.19 19.11
C SER A 207 15.83 13.95 19.17
N ARG A 208 15.43 13.41 18.01
CA ARG A 208 14.59 12.21 17.92
C ARG A 208 15.47 10.95 18.11
N LYS A 209 15.17 10.16 19.14
CA LYS A 209 15.91 8.93 19.44
C LYS A 209 15.32 7.73 18.68
N ASN A 210 16.13 6.68 18.48
CA ASN A 210 15.73 5.38 17.93
C ASN A 210 15.16 5.43 16.50
N ILE A 211 15.48 6.47 15.72
CA ILE A 211 15.14 6.55 14.31
C ILE A 211 16.23 5.85 13.50
N GLY A 212 15.84 5.00 12.56
CA GLY A 212 16.75 4.20 11.73
C GLY A 212 17.29 2.94 12.42
N ASP A 213 17.24 2.88 13.75
CA ASP A 213 17.59 1.70 14.54
C ASP A 213 16.41 0.72 14.58
N ASN A 214 16.67 -0.57 14.36
CA ASN A 214 15.71 -1.69 14.30
C ASN A 214 14.24 -1.26 14.18
N VAL A 215 13.81 -0.93 12.96
CA VAL A 215 12.47 -0.39 12.65
C VAL A 215 11.34 -1.22 13.25
N ASN A 216 11.54 -2.52 13.42
CA ASN A 216 10.52 -3.41 13.99
C ASN A 216 10.26 -3.08 15.47
N ASP A 217 11.31 -2.82 16.25
CA ASP A 217 11.22 -2.54 17.70
C ASP A 217 10.73 -1.11 17.97
N HIS A 218 10.97 -0.20 17.03
CA HIS A 218 10.67 1.23 17.15
C HIS A 218 9.74 1.74 16.05
N TYR A 219 8.79 0.90 15.63
CA TYR A 219 7.93 1.18 14.47
C TYR A 219 7.20 2.52 14.58
N GLU A 220 6.52 2.77 15.71
CA GLU A 220 5.75 4.00 15.92
C GLU A 220 6.63 5.26 15.89
N ALA A 221 7.81 5.22 16.53
CA ALA A 221 8.75 6.35 16.50
C ALA A 221 9.26 6.65 15.08
N ASN A 222 9.58 5.61 14.31
CA ASN A 222 10.03 5.73 12.93
C ASN A 222 8.89 6.22 12.01
N LYS A 223 7.68 5.70 12.20
CA LYS A 223 6.47 6.09 11.46
C LYS A 223 6.17 7.57 11.66
N ASP A 224 6.08 8.01 12.92
CA ASP A 224 5.77 9.40 13.27
C ASP A 224 6.83 10.37 12.73
N PHE A 225 8.11 9.99 12.83
CA PHE A 225 9.20 10.81 12.31
C PHE A 225 9.15 10.93 10.78
N PHE A 226 8.97 9.81 10.07
CA PHE A 226 8.92 9.81 8.62
C PHE A 226 7.73 10.60 8.07
N ILE A 227 6.56 10.49 8.71
CA ILE A 227 5.38 11.30 8.38
C ILE A 227 5.66 12.79 8.62
N SER A 228 6.23 13.13 9.79
CA SER A 228 6.54 14.53 10.13
C SER A 228 7.51 15.17 9.13
N VAL A 229 8.53 14.44 8.68
CA VAL A 229 9.47 14.94 7.67
C VAL A 229 8.81 15.04 6.30
N THR A 230 7.94 14.10 5.93
CA THR A 230 7.13 14.21 4.70
C THR A 230 6.30 15.49 4.71
N ASP A 231 5.67 15.81 5.84
CA ASP A 231 4.84 17.00 6.01
C ASP A 231 5.65 18.29 5.92
N MET A 232 6.86 18.29 6.48
CA MET A 232 7.81 19.38 6.31
C MET A 232 8.16 19.62 4.83
N TYR A 233 8.43 18.57 4.06
CA TYR A 233 8.73 18.70 2.62
C TYR A 233 7.51 19.16 1.82
N ILE A 234 6.30 18.78 2.21
CA ILE A 234 5.06 19.30 1.59
C ILE A 234 4.95 20.81 1.81
N VAL A 235 5.18 21.28 3.04
CA VAL A 235 5.18 22.71 3.37
C VAL A 235 6.23 23.44 2.53
N GLU A 236 7.46 22.92 2.46
CA GLU A 236 8.54 23.52 1.68
C GLU A 236 8.17 23.66 0.18
N CYS A 237 7.60 22.61 -0.42
CA CYS A 237 7.12 22.66 -1.81
C CYS A 237 6.10 23.78 -2.04
N PHE A 238 5.17 23.98 -1.10
CA PHE A 238 4.20 25.07 -1.22
C PHE A 238 4.86 26.45 -1.05
N LEU A 239 5.77 26.60 -0.09
CA LEU A 239 6.49 27.87 0.09
C LEU A 239 7.29 28.24 -1.16
N GLU A 240 8.03 27.29 -1.73
CA GLU A 240 8.81 27.50 -2.96
C GLU A 240 7.91 27.84 -4.16
N PHE A 241 6.86 27.04 -4.38
CA PHE A 241 5.95 27.17 -5.51
C PHE A 241 5.20 28.52 -5.50
N PHE A 242 4.73 28.95 -4.34
CA PHE A 242 4.01 30.21 -4.18
C PHE A 242 4.92 31.41 -3.87
N GLY A 243 6.24 31.22 -3.81
CA GLY A 243 7.21 32.28 -3.53
C GLY A 243 7.01 32.92 -2.15
N MET A 244 6.68 32.12 -1.15
CA MET A 244 6.48 32.56 0.23
C MET A 244 7.81 32.44 0.99
N GLY A 245 8.19 33.48 1.75
CA GLY A 245 9.43 33.46 2.54
C GLY A 245 9.34 32.56 3.78
N ASP A 246 8.15 32.45 4.36
CA ASP A 246 7.83 31.55 5.47
C ASP A 246 6.33 31.19 5.44
N LYS A 247 5.88 30.36 6.40
CA LYS A 247 4.49 29.91 6.50
C LYS A 247 3.45 31.01 6.81
N TYR A 248 3.88 32.21 7.19
CA TYR A 248 3.01 33.35 7.49
C TYR A 248 3.02 34.41 6.39
N SER A 249 3.97 34.32 5.47
CA SER A 249 4.11 35.22 4.32
C SER A 249 2.91 35.10 3.37
N MET A 250 2.70 36.12 2.55
CA MET A 250 1.73 36.05 1.45
C MET A 250 2.40 35.45 0.20
N PRO A 251 1.64 34.75 -0.67
CA PRO A 251 2.18 34.27 -1.94
C PRO A 251 2.61 35.44 -2.82
N THR A 252 3.77 35.31 -3.46
CA THR A 252 4.30 36.28 -4.45
C THR A 252 4.31 35.70 -5.86
N LYS A 253 4.28 34.38 -5.99
CA LYS A 253 4.15 33.62 -7.25
C LYS A 253 2.85 32.83 -7.21
N HIS A 254 2.29 32.59 -8.41
CA HIS A 254 1.08 31.79 -8.59
C HIS A 254 -0.07 32.21 -7.65
N VAL A 255 -0.19 33.52 -7.43
CA VAL A 255 -1.16 34.10 -6.50
C VAL A 255 -2.57 33.70 -6.96
N PRO A 256 -3.41 33.15 -6.06
CA PRO A 256 -4.76 32.75 -6.43
C PRO A 256 -5.56 33.93 -6.99
N PRO A 257 -6.24 33.77 -8.13
CA PRO A 257 -7.09 34.81 -8.67
C PRO A 257 -8.34 35.04 -7.80
N THR A 258 -9.13 36.06 -8.15
CA THR A 258 -10.48 36.22 -7.60
C THR A 258 -11.39 35.14 -8.20
N PHE A 259 -12.17 34.47 -7.36
CA PHE A 259 -13.11 33.43 -7.77
C PHE A 259 -14.54 33.95 -7.67
N ASN A 260 -15.39 33.60 -8.65
CA ASN A 260 -16.81 33.93 -8.60
C ASN A 260 -17.62 32.82 -7.92
N THR A 261 -17.14 31.59 -7.96
CA THR A 261 -17.81 30.42 -7.39
C THR A 261 -16.85 29.52 -6.59
N ASN A 262 -17.41 28.71 -5.69
CA ASN A 262 -16.63 27.69 -4.96
C ASN A 262 -16.09 26.60 -5.90
N ASP A 263 -16.79 26.31 -7.00
CA ASP A 263 -16.35 25.32 -7.98
C ASP A 263 -15.12 25.81 -8.75
N GLU A 264 -15.11 27.08 -9.20
CA GLU A 264 -13.93 27.72 -9.80
C GLU A 264 -12.73 27.71 -8.83
N MET A 265 -12.97 28.04 -7.57
CA MET A 265 -11.95 28.02 -6.52
C MET A 265 -11.37 26.63 -6.30
N LYS A 266 -12.23 25.60 -6.33
CA LYS A 266 -11.84 24.20 -6.16
C LYS A 266 -11.04 23.71 -7.37
N GLU A 267 -11.52 23.95 -8.59
CA GLU A 267 -10.85 23.56 -9.82
C GLU A 267 -9.46 24.20 -9.94
N TRP A 268 -9.36 25.50 -9.65
CA TRP A 268 -8.08 26.20 -9.60
C TRP A 268 -7.14 25.59 -8.56
N TYR A 269 -7.64 25.30 -7.36
CA TYR A 269 -6.81 24.75 -6.30
C TYR A 269 -6.32 23.34 -6.65
N PHE A 270 -7.20 22.45 -7.13
CA PHE A 270 -6.83 21.10 -7.56
C PHE A 270 -5.79 21.13 -8.68
N SER A 271 -6.04 21.90 -9.76
CA SER A 271 -5.09 22.00 -10.87
C SER A 271 -3.74 22.60 -10.45
N THR A 272 -3.73 23.55 -9.50
CA THR A 272 -2.51 24.15 -8.98
C THR A 272 -1.68 23.15 -8.18
N VAL A 273 -2.30 22.42 -7.25
CA VAL A 273 -1.58 21.41 -6.45
C VAL A 273 -1.18 20.20 -7.30
N GLU A 274 -1.96 19.86 -8.33
CA GLU A 274 -1.60 18.83 -9.31
C GLU A 274 -0.26 19.12 -9.99
N ILE A 275 0.03 20.39 -10.32
CA ILE A 275 1.33 20.79 -10.88
C ILE A 275 2.46 20.45 -9.89
N ILE A 276 2.29 20.76 -8.60
CA ILE A 276 3.27 20.45 -7.55
C ILE A 276 3.48 18.93 -7.46
N VAL A 277 2.40 18.14 -7.44
CA VAL A 277 2.48 16.67 -7.39
C VAL A 277 3.22 16.12 -8.61
N LYS A 278 2.89 16.58 -9.82
CA LYS A 278 3.56 16.14 -11.05
C LYS A 278 5.03 16.56 -11.11
N GLN A 279 5.39 17.72 -10.56
CA GLN A 279 6.77 18.20 -10.56
C GLN A 279 7.65 17.43 -9.56
N HIS A 280 7.14 17.12 -8.37
CA HIS A 280 7.95 16.62 -7.26
C HIS A 280 7.77 15.13 -6.94
N VAL A 281 6.63 14.52 -7.31
CA VAL A 281 6.26 13.16 -6.89
C VAL A 281 6.32 12.19 -8.06
N PHE A 282 5.63 12.52 -9.14
CA PHE A 282 5.66 11.76 -10.38
C PHE A 282 6.60 12.44 -11.35
N LEU A 283 7.90 12.30 -11.11
CA LEU A 283 8.91 12.74 -12.08
C LEU A 283 8.64 12.01 -13.41
N GLN A 284 7.83 12.62 -14.26
CA GLN A 284 7.93 12.43 -15.69
C GLN A 284 9.40 12.72 -15.98
N THR A 285 10.05 11.87 -16.74
CA THR A 285 11.27 12.25 -17.41
C THR A 285 10.92 13.54 -18.17
N ILE A 286 11.23 14.71 -17.59
CA ILE A 286 11.11 15.99 -18.27
C ILE A 286 12.18 15.92 -19.34
N THR A 287 11.79 15.32 -20.46
CA THR A 287 12.55 15.30 -21.68
C THR A 287 12.39 16.71 -22.22
N THR A 288 13.24 17.60 -21.71
CA THR A 288 13.36 18.95 -22.23
C THR A 288 13.80 18.82 -23.69
N GLY A 289 12.87 19.11 -24.60
CA GLY A 289 13.13 19.49 -25.99
C GLY A 289 14.05 18.57 -26.78
N ALA A 290 13.47 17.56 -27.43
CA ALA A 290 13.93 17.15 -28.75
C ALA A 290 12.70 16.82 -29.60
N LYS A 291 12.64 17.42 -30.78
CA LYS A 291 11.59 17.24 -31.78
C LYS A 291 11.25 15.75 -31.93
N GLN A 292 9.96 15.46 -31.97
CA GLN A 292 9.47 14.20 -32.52
C GLN A 292 10.01 14.04 -33.94
N GLN A 293 10.78 12.98 -34.14
CA GLN A 293 10.82 12.22 -35.39
C GLN A 293 10.93 10.74 -35.02
N MET A 294 9.86 9.99 -35.29
CA MET A 294 9.94 8.57 -35.62
C MET A 294 10.32 8.51 -37.13
N LEU A 295 11.20 7.68 -37.68
CA LEU A 295 11.57 6.26 -37.48
C LEU A 295 13.03 6.01 -37.94
N GLU A 296 13.76 5.03 -37.38
CA GLU A 296 14.19 3.77 -38.07
C GLU A 296 15.26 2.91 -37.32
N VAL A 297 14.86 1.66 -37.06
CA VAL A 297 15.50 0.32 -37.18
C VAL A 297 16.84 -0.08 -36.51
N ASP A 298 17.84 0.76 -36.22
CA ASP A 298 19.17 0.23 -35.79
C ASP A 298 19.90 1.02 -34.67
N GLY A 299 20.08 0.42 -33.48
CA GLY A 299 21.00 1.02 -32.48
C GLY A 299 20.99 0.57 -30.99
N GLN A 300 20.13 -0.34 -30.52
CA GLN A 300 20.05 -0.70 -29.08
C GLN A 300 19.95 -2.21 -28.74
N CYS A 301 19.80 -3.09 -29.72
CA CYS A 301 19.68 -4.54 -29.51
C CYS A 301 20.62 -5.31 -30.44
N PHE A 302 21.24 -6.37 -29.94
CA PHE A 302 21.97 -7.34 -30.77
C PHE A 302 21.26 -8.70 -30.70
N GLN A 303 21.02 -9.33 -31.85
CA GLN A 303 20.54 -10.71 -31.92
C GLN A 303 21.72 -11.66 -32.16
N LEU A 304 21.90 -12.64 -31.28
CA LEU A 304 22.85 -13.73 -31.43
C LEU A 304 22.09 -14.98 -31.85
N VAL A 305 22.46 -15.57 -33.00
CA VAL A 305 21.98 -16.88 -33.45
C VAL A 305 22.96 -17.93 -32.93
N LEU A 306 22.48 -18.87 -32.12
CA LEU A 306 23.28 -20.00 -31.65
C LEU A 306 23.35 -21.11 -32.72
N GLU A 307 24.36 -21.98 -32.64
CA GLU A 307 24.57 -23.07 -33.62
C GLU A 307 23.39 -24.05 -33.74
N ASN A 308 22.47 -24.06 -32.76
CA ASN A 308 21.24 -24.85 -32.77
C ASN A 308 20.03 -24.12 -33.38
N GLY A 309 20.24 -22.95 -33.99
CA GLY A 309 19.21 -22.17 -34.68
C GLY A 309 18.31 -21.31 -33.77
N LYS A 310 18.57 -21.24 -32.46
CA LYS A 310 17.84 -20.32 -31.55
C LYS A 310 18.48 -18.94 -31.52
N THR A 311 17.64 -17.91 -31.52
CA THR A 311 18.04 -16.50 -31.44
C THR A 311 17.87 -15.93 -30.03
N ILE A 312 18.87 -15.21 -29.53
CA ILE A 312 18.83 -14.47 -28.26
C ILE A 312 19.01 -12.98 -28.56
N THR A 313 18.11 -12.15 -28.03
CA THR A 313 18.20 -10.68 -28.15
C THR A 313 18.80 -10.08 -26.87
N LEU A 314 19.93 -9.38 -27.00
CA LEU A 314 20.61 -8.66 -25.92
C LEU A 314 20.42 -7.16 -26.06
N MET A 315 19.93 -6.49 -25.01
CA MET A 315 19.80 -5.02 -24.99
C MET A 315 21.04 -4.35 -24.41
N LYS A 316 21.61 -3.37 -25.12
CA LYS A 316 22.73 -2.56 -24.63
C LYS A 316 22.20 -1.51 -23.65
N LYS A 317 22.58 -1.59 -22.37
CA LYS A 317 22.23 -0.57 -21.36
C LYS A 317 23.05 0.70 -21.63
N THR A 318 22.43 1.70 -22.25
CA THR A 318 23.05 3.02 -22.44
C THR A 318 23.15 3.72 -21.08
N ILE A 319 24.33 3.75 -20.48
CA ILE A 319 24.61 4.66 -19.36
C ILE A 319 24.81 6.04 -19.97
N SER A 320 23.74 6.81 -20.11
CA SER A 320 23.87 8.24 -20.37
C SER A 320 24.46 8.88 -19.11
N LYS A 321 25.57 9.61 -19.26
CA LYS A 321 26.05 10.50 -18.20
C LYS A 321 24.99 11.62 -18.06
N SER A 322 24.07 11.48 -17.12
CA SER A 322 23.15 12.57 -16.78
C SER A 322 23.98 13.73 -16.21
N LYS A 323 23.60 14.97 -16.54
CA LYS A 323 24.04 16.15 -15.77
C LYS A 323 23.85 15.83 -14.29
N LYS A 324 24.83 16.14 -13.44
CA LYS A 324 24.68 16.03 -11.97
C LYS A 324 23.42 16.82 -11.59
N GLY A 325 22.30 16.12 -11.42
CA GLY A 325 21.05 16.72 -10.98
C GLY A 325 21.24 17.29 -9.58
N ASP A 326 20.41 18.27 -9.21
CA ASP A 326 20.40 18.78 -7.85
C ASP A 326 20.12 17.62 -6.88
N LYS A 327 21.13 17.24 -6.10
CA LYS A 327 21.04 16.12 -5.18
C LYS A 327 20.06 16.41 -4.05
N THR A 328 19.91 17.68 -3.67
CA THR A 328 19.03 18.11 -2.59
C THR A 328 17.57 18.03 -3.03
N SER A 329 17.24 18.62 -4.18
CA SER A 329 15.90 18.50 -4.76
C SER A 329 15.51 17.04 -5.05
N ASN A 330 16.43 16.25 -5.61
CA ASN A 330 16.17 14.82 -5.86
C ASN A 330 15.90 14.04 -4.56
N TYR A 331 16.59 14.35 -3.47
CA TYR A 331 16.34 13.74 -2.17
C TYR A 331 14.95 14.12 -1.63
N GLY A 332 14.59 15.40 -1.68
CA GLY A 332 13.26 15.87 -1.26
C GLY A 332 12.13 15.22 -2.07
N ASN A 333 12.29 15.13 -3.39
CA ASN A 333 11.36 14.42 -4.26
C ASN A 333 11.22 12.94 -3.89
N GLN A 334 12.32 12.28 -3.52
CA GLN A 334 12.30 10.89 -3.08
C GLN A 334 11.58 10.71 -1.72
N ILE A 335 11.75 11.65 -0.79
CA ILE A 335 10.99 11.69 0.47
C ILE A 335 9.50 11.84 0.18
N LEU A 336 9.11 12.79 -0.67
CA LEU A 336 7.70 13.02 -1.03
C LEU A 336 7.09 11.80 -1.71
N GLN A 337 7.81 11.19 -2.64
CA GLN A 337 7.37 10.01 -3.36
C GLN A 337 7.09 8.82 -2.43
N LEU A 338 8.02 8.51 -1.53
CA LEU A 338 7.86 7.40 -0.59
C LEU A 338 6.86 7.74 0.52
N GLY A 339 6.93 8.96 1.03
CA GLY A 339 6.14 9.47 2.15
C GLY A 339 4.66 9.65 1.82
N LEU A 340 4.32 10.20 0.65
CA LEU A 340 2.92 10.35 0.24
C LEU A 340 2.24 8.99 0.03
N LEU A 341 2.92 8.02 -0.61
CA LEU A 341 2.36 6.66 -0.70
C LEU A 341 2.18 6.03 0.67
N PHE A 342 3.14 6.20 1.58
CA PHE A 342 3.01 5.67 2.94
C PHE A 342 1.85 6.30 3.70
N LYS A 343 1.70 7.63 3.64
CA LYS A 343 0.56 8.36 4.22
C LYS A 343 -0.77 7.90 3.62
N ASP A 344 -0.83 7.67 2.32
CA ASP A 344 -2.03 7.21 1.61
C ASP A 344 -2.42 5.78 2.01
N LEU A 345 -1.43 4.87 2.14
CA LEU A 345 -1.66 3.51 2.63
C LEU A 345 -2.18 3.49 4.07
N ILE A 346 -1.65 4.36 4.95
CA ILE A 346 -2.14 4.50 6.33
C ILE A 346 -3.57 5.08 6.33
N ASP A 347 -3.83 6.12 5.55
CA ASP A 347 -5.17 6.71 5.45
C ASP A 347 -6.20 5.71 4.89
N MET A 348 -5.78 4.85 3.96
CA MET A 348 -6.62 3.77 3.44
C MET A 348 -6.99 2.75 4.51
N ILE A 349 -6.11 2.46 5.48
CA ILE A 349 -6.48 1.60 6.62
C ILE A 349 -7.55 2.26 7.47
N HIS A 350 -7.44 3.56 7.74
CA HIS A 350 -8.45 4.26 8.52
C HIS A 350 -9.79 4.33 7.80
N MET A 351 -9.81 4.49 6.47
CA MET A 351 -11.04 4.54 5.68
C MET A 351 -10.99 3.57 4.50
N PRO A 352 -11.16 2.26 4.75
CA PRO A 352 -10.94 1.24 3.73
C PRO A 352 -11.96 1.37 2.60
N LYS A 353 -11.44 1.38 1.37
CA LYS A 353 -12.24 1.32 0.14
C LYS A 353 -11.50 0.46 -0.87
N ARG A 354 -12.11 -0.66 -1.25
CA ARG A 354 -11.49 -1.71 -2.09
C ARG A 354 -10.77 -1.17 -3.32
N VAL A 355 -11.44 -0.36 -4.14
CA VAL A 355 -10.87 0.18 -5.39
C VAL A 355 -9.61 1.02 -5.12
N ARG A 356 -9.63 1.87 -4.07
CA ARG A 356 -8.47 2.66 -3.65
C ARG A 356 -7.36 1.74 -3.13
N GLY A 357 -7.70 0.77 -2.28
CA GLY A 357 -6.74 -0.20 -1.75
C GLY A 357 -6.00 -0.96 -2.85
N ILE A 358 -6.72 -1.50 -3.85
CA ILE A 358 -6.14 -2.20 -5.01
C ILE A 358 -5.12 -1.31 -5.72
N ARG A 359 -5.49 -0.06 -6.01
CA ARG A 359 -4.62 0.90 -6.69
C ARG A 359 -3.34 1.20 -5.91
N LEU A 360 -3.46 1.46 -4.60
CA LEU A 360 -2.29 1.72 -3.74
C LEU A 360 -1.40 0.48 -3.61
N LEU A 361 -1.99 -0.70 -3.53
CA LEU A 361 -1.25 -1.97 -3.48
C LEU A 361 -0.49 -2.23 -4.77
N LYS A 362 -1.08 -1.97 -5.95
CA LYS A 362 -0.35 -2.03 -7.24
C LYS A 362 0.89 -1.13 -7.20
N LEU A 363 0.76 0.09 -6.70
CA LEU A 363 1.88 1.03 -6.62
C LEU A 363 2.93 0.58 -5.59
N ALA A 364 2.50 0.17 -4.39
CA ALA A 364 3.40 -0.35 -3.34
C ALA A 364 4.18 -1.59 -3.81
N MET A 365 3.53 -2.49 -4.56
CA MET A 365 4.17 -3.65 -5.17
C MET A 365 5.34 -3.26 -6.09
N MET A 366 5.17 -2.18 -6.87
CA MET A 366 6.24 -1.69 -7.75
C MET A 366 7.45 -1.21 -6.93
N TYR A 367 7.25 -0.47 -5.85
CA TYR A 367 8.36 -0.05 -4.98
C TYR A 367 9.08 -1.24 -4.35
N PHE A 368 8.32 -2.19 -3.79
CA PHE A 368 8.90 -3.39 -3.23
C PHE A 368 9.72 -4.18 -4.25
N LYS A 369 9.22 -4.32 -5.48
CA LYS A 369 9.88 -5.05 -6.55
C LYS A 369 11.15 -4.34 -7.04
N VAL A 370 11.12 -3.02 -7.19
CA VAL A 370 12.27 -2.22 -7.63
C VAL A 370 13.37 -2.20 -6.57
N TYR A 371 12.99 -2.02 -5.30
CA TYR A 371 13.95 -1.99 -4.19
C TYR A 371 14.61 -3.35 -3.97
N ASN A 372 13.80 -4.42 -3.98
CA ASN A 372 14.30 -5.78 -3.84
C ASN A 372 13.59 -6.67 -4.86
N ASN A 373 14.35 -7.13 -5.87
CA ASN A 373 13.82 -7.96 -6.95
C ASN A 373 13.20 -9.29 -6.46
N GLN A 374 13.44 -9.67 -5.20
CA GLN A 374 12.84 -10.81 -4.50
C GLN A 374 12.01 -10.40 -3.28
N SER A 375 11.39 -9.20 -3.27
CA SER A 375 10.53 -8.79 -2.16
C SER A 375 9.36 -9.76 -2.01
N LYS A 376 9.33 -10.47 -0.89
CA LYS A 376 8.24 -11.38 -0.54
C LYS A 376 6.89 -10.66 -0.53
N TYR A 377 6.84 -9.42 -0.05
CA TYR A 377 5.61 -8.61 -0.05
C TYR A 377 5.16 -8.21 -1.46
N ALA A 378 6.06 -8.03 -2.43
CA ALA A 378 5.63 -7.83 -3.82
C ALA A 378 4.88 -9.06 -4.35
N LEU A 379 5.33 -10.27 -4.00
CA LEU A 379 4.64 -11.51 -4.35
C LEU A 379 3.31 -11.66 -3.62
N GLU A 380 3.25 -11.34 -2.31
CA GLU A 380 1.99 -11.42 -1.56
C GLU A 380 0.95 -10.40 -2.04
N ILE A 381 1.38 -9.19 -2.39
CA ILE A 381 0.50 -8.20 -3.02
C ILE A 381 0.01 -8.72 -4.37
N LEU A 382 0.89 -9.27 -5.22
CA LEU A 382 0.48 -9.82 -6.52
C LEU A 382 -0.56 -10.93 -6.36
N ARG A 383 -0.37 -11.83 -5.38
CA ARG A 383 -1.34 -12.90 -5.08
C ARG A 383 -2.68 -12.35 -4.65
N LEU A 384 -2.69 -11.36 -3.76
CA LEU A 384 -3.91 -10.66 -3.37
C LEU A 384 -4.57 -9.99 -4.58
N LEU A 385 -3.82 -9.32 -5.46
CA LEU A 385 -4.37 -8.70 -6.67
C LEU A 385 -4.98 -9.74 -7.62
N VAL A 386 -4.38 -10.93 -7.74
CA VAL A 386 -4.96 -12.05 -8.52
C VAL A 386 -6.27 -12.53 -7.92
N HIS A 387 -6.35 -12.67 -6.59
CA HIS A 387 -7.62 -12.98 -5.91
C HIS A 387 -8.67 -11.90 -6.16
N GLN A 388 -8.27 -10.66 -5.97
CA GLN A 388 -9.14 -9.50 -6.05
C GLN A 388 -9.65 -9.24 -7.45
N LEU A 389 -8.86 -9.44 -8.50
CA LEU A 389 -9.22 -9.07 -9.87
C LEU A 389 -9.66 -10.25 -10.74
N CYS A 390 -9.27 -11.47 -10.37
CA CYS A 390 -9.49 -12.65 -11.22
C CYS A 390 -10.28 -13.72 -10.48
N THR A 391 -9.65 -14.37 -9.49
CA THR A 391 -10.09 -15.71 -9.05
C THR A 391 -11.28 -15.69 -8.09
N LEU A 392 -11.49 -14.61 -7.33
CA LEU A 392 -12.67 -14.48 -6.48
C LEU A 392 -13.82 -13.83 -7.24
N SER A 393 -15.04 -14.21 -6.83
CA SER A 393 -16.25 -13.49 -7.26
C SER A 393 -16.25 -12.06 -6.72
N GLU A 394 -17.16 -11.23 -7.21
CA GLU A 394 -17.29 -9.86 -6.72
C GLU A 394 -17.57 -9.84 -5.21
N LYS A 395 -18.49 -10.68 -4.74
CA LYS A 395 -18.74 -10.88 -3.31
C LYS A 395 -17.49 -11.32 -2.55
N GLY A 396 -16.84 -12.39 -3.02
CA GLY A 396 -15.67 -12.97 -2.34
C GLY A 396 -14.49 -12.01 -2.26
N SER A 397 -14.26 -11.20 -3.29
CA SER A 397 -13.19 -10.20 -3.29
C SER A 397 -13.46 -9.05 -2.32
N ASN A 398 -14.71 -8.60 -2.19
CA ASN A 398 -15.08 -7.61 -1.15
C ASN A 398 -14.94 -8.21 0.25
N GLU A 399 -15.44 -9.44 0.48
CA GLU A 399 -15.28 -10.13 1.75
C GLU A 399 -13.81 -10.30 2.13
N GLU A 400 -12.95 -10.72 1.20
CA GLU A 400 -11.49 -10.85 1.41
C GLU A 400 -10.82 -9.50 1.69
N PHE A 401 -11.25 -8.43 1.02
CA PHE A 401 -10.63 -7.13 1.20
C PHE A 401 -10.95 -6.55 2.58
N TYR A 402 -12.25 -6.49 2.93
CA TYR A 402 -12.68 -5.80 4.15
C TYR A 402 -12.38 -6.58 5.43
N SER A 403 -12.24 -7.90 5.35
CA SER A 403 -11.81 -8.74 6.46
C SER A 403 -10.39 -8.47 6.96
N MET A 404 -9.53 -7.86 6.14
CA MET A 404 -8.18 -7.44 6.54
C MET A 404 -8.20 -6.25 7.52
N PHE A 405 -9.37 -5.67 7.81
CA PHE A 405 -9.51 -4.50 8.68
C PHE A 405 -10.39 -4.82 9.89
N VAL A 406 -9.99 -4.31 11.05
CA VAL A 406 -10.66 -4.47 12.34
C VAL A 406 -10.99 -3.10 12.88
N ASN A 407 -12.26 -2.84 13.15
CA ASN A 407 -12.69 -1.60 13.81
C ASN A 407 -12.68 -1.80 15.32
N THR A 408 -11.79 -1.14 16.05
CA THR A 408 -11.68 -1.32 17.52
C THR A 408 -12.44 -0.26 18.32
N GLY A 409 -12.74 0.89 17.71
CA GLY A 409 -13.28 2.07 18.40
C GLY A 409 -14.74 2.39 18.10
N GLY A 410 -15.39 1.69 17.17
CA GLY A 410 -16.79 1.94 16.81
C GLY A 410 -17.00 3.29 16.09
N LYS A 411 -15.96 3.76 15.38
CA LYS A 411 -15.96 4.98 14.56
C LYS A 411 -15.28 4.71 13.23
N PHE A 412 -15.54 5.55 12.23
CA PHE A 412 -15.00 5.33 10.88
C PHE A 412 -13.48 5.49 10.76
N ASP A 413 -12.79 6.02 11.77
CA ASP A 413 -11.36 6.32 11.81
C ASP A 413 -10.58 5.42 12.78
N THR A 414 -11.24 4.40 13.33
CA THR A 414 -10.65 3.52 14.37
C THR A 414 -10.34 2.12 13.86
N PHE A 415 -10.04 2.05 12.56
CA PHE A 415 -9.63 0.81 11.90
C PHE A 415 -8.15 0.55 12.08
N TYR A 416 -7.84 -0.72 12.32
CA TYR A 416 -6.51 -1.29 12.28
C TYR A 416 -6.51 -2.31 11.16
N SER A 417 -5.43 -2.38 10.38
CA SER A 417 -5.22 -3.58 9.58
C SER A 417 -4.80 -4.71 10.48
N CYS A 418 -5.28 -5.92 10.21
CA CYS A 418 -4.64 -7.12 10.70
C CYS A 418 -3.21 -7.15 10.16
#